data_AF-A0A7K1GFK9-F1
#
_entry.id   AF-A0A7K1GFK9-F1
#
_cell.length_a   1.000
_cell.length_b   1.000
_cell.length_c   1.000
_cell.angle_alpha   90.00
_cell.angle_beta   90.00
_cell.angle_gamma   90.00
#
_symmetry.space_group_name_H-M   'P 1'
#
loop_
_entity.id
_entity.type
_entity.pdbx_description
1 polymer ?
#
loop_
_entity_poly.entity_id
_entity_poly.type
_entity_poly.pdbx_seq_one_letter_code
_entity_poly.pdbx_strand_id
1 'polypeptide(L)'
;MMKSICRIACLFLTTLIFGQESSLIQNINFRAKDLKHSLNASGDSLLLESEFDISKVNIYNNSFEKTFIVEKQKIKIPLAKIPNGRFVTEVKVQDKLIILTLLRHKALNTVEDTIVDTEIEEQSTINELTLTNEAEGKTLPITDIKEQPVRNVRFYWIVKHINKGHSSSKKMRIGDKEVVDRMIAQHKIDLKSKAGKHNELTIWEVYDTTEFMRFKRQNPDYANSQETNCFNTVPFYKS
;
A
#
# COMPACT_ATOMS: atom_id res chain seq x y z
N MET A 1 16.88 54.83 -28.18
CA MET A 1 16.32 53.52 -28.59
C MET A 1 16.70 52.33 -27.70
N MET A 2 17.80 52.37 -26.93
CA MET A 2 18.26 51.21 -26.13
C MET A 2 17.40 50.88 -24.89
N LYS A 3 16.63 51.84 -24.36
CA LYS A 3 15.77 51.64 -23.17
C LYS A 3 14.46 50.89 -23.46
N SER A 4 13.93 50.92 -24.69
CA SER A 4 12.71 50.18 -25.05
C SER A 4 12.98 48.70 -25.33
N ILE A 5 14.16 48.36 -25.85
CA ILE A 5 14.55 46.96 -26.12
C ILE A 5 14.69 46.18 -24.81
N CYS A 6 15.22 46.81 -23.76
CA CYS A 6 15.36 46.21 -22.44
C CYS A 6 14.00 45.90 -21.77
N ARG A 7 12.97 46.73 -22.01
CA ARG A 7 11.61 46.50 -21.49
C ARG A 7 10.91 45.33 -22.17
N ILE A 8 11.16 45.13 -23.47
CA ILE A 8 10.62 43.99 -24.24
C ILE A 8 11.31 42.69 -23.80
N ALA A 9 12.63 42.71 -23.58
CA ALA A 9 13.38 41.54 -23.10
C ALA A 9 12.92 41.05 -21.70
N CYS A 10 12.52 41.96 -20.81
CA CYS A 10 11.99 41.58 -19.49
C CYS A 10 10.60 40.91 -19.56
N LEU A 11 9.77 41.24 -20.56
CA LEU A 11 8.44 40.64 -20.70
C LEU A 11 8.51 39.18 -21.19
N PHE A 12 9.45 38.84 -22.06
CA PHE A 12 9.62 37.46 -22.53
C PHE A 12 10.15 36.49 -21.46
N LEU A 13 10.89 36.98 -20.45
CA LEU A 13 11.50 36.15 -19.42
C LEU A 13 10.48 35.53 -18.43
N THR A 14 9.25 36.07 -18.38
CA THR A 14 8.21 35.60 -17.46
C THR A 14 7.42 34.38 -17.95
N THR A 15 7.64 33.93 -19.20
CA THR A 15 6.92 32.78 -19.78
C THR A 15 7.57 31.41 -19.52
N LEU A 16 8.68 31.37 -18.78
CA LEU A 16 9.41 30.12 -18.47
C LEU A 16 9.03 29.53 -17.10
N ILE A 17 7.79 29.70 -16.64
CA ILE A 17 7.32 29.02 -15.42
C ILE A 17 7.01 27.57 -15.80
N PHE A 18 8.04 26.73 -15.63
CA PHE A 18 8.05 25.29 -15.80
C PHE A 18 6.82 24.62 -15.18
N GLY A 19 6.04 23.91 -16.01
CA GLY A 19 5.11 22.89 -15.52
C GLY A 19 5.90 21.67 -15.07
N GLN A 20 6.34 21.64 -13.82
CA GLN A 20 7.03 20.48 -13.26
C GLN A 20 6.10 19.25 -13.26
N GLU A 21 6.56 18.15 -13.84
CA GLU A 21 5.78 16.92 -14.00
C GLU A 21 5.42 16.28 -12.65
N SER A 22 6.28 16.48 -11.63
CA SER A 22 6.06 16.03 -10.25
C SER A 22 6.54 17.08 -9.23
N SER A 23 5.95 17.08 -8.04
CA SER A 23 6.45 17.82 -6.87
C SER A 23 6.58 16.91 -5.65
N LEU A 24 7.55 17.22 -4.79
CA LEU A 24 7.85 16.45 -3.60
C LEU A 24 7.69 17.34 -2.36
N ILE A 25 6.80 16.95 -1.46
CA ILE A 25 6.71 17.59 -0.15
C ILE A 25 7.79 16.97 0.74
N GLN A 26 8.77 17.78 1.09
CA GLN A 26 9.90 17.33 1.87
C GLN A 26 9.50 17.01 3.32
N ASN A 27 10.15 15.99 3.89
CA ASN A 27 10.01 15.67 5.31
C ASN A 27 10.87 16.62 6.14
N ILE A 28 10.23 17.45 6.97
CA ILE A 28 10.87 18.41 7.88
C ILE A 28 11.18 17.84 9.27
N ASN A 29 10.94 16.55 9.51
CA ASN A 29 11.17 15.92 10.80
C ASN A 29 12.67 15.77 11.08
N PHE A 30 13.14 16.42 12.14
CA PHE A 30 14.54 16.37 12.57
C PHE A 30 15.06 14.94 12.85
N ARG A 31 14.18 14.00 13.22
CA ARG A 31 14.54 12.59 13.46
C ARG A 31 14.82 11.82 12.18
N ALA A 32 14.39 12.36 11.03
CA ALA A 32 14.54 11.81 9.69
C ALA A 32 15.59 12.60 8.86
N LYS A 33 16.43 13.41 9.50
CA LYS A 33 17.48 14.22 8.84
C LYS A 33 18.47 13.38 8.01
N ASP A 34 18.59 12.10 8.35
CA ASP A 34 19.52 11.17 7.72
C ASP A 34 19.09 10.78 6.29
N LEU A 35 17.88 11.14 5.84
CA LEU A 35 17.39 10.91 4.48
C LEU A 35 17.23 12.23 3.72
N LYS A 36 18.17 12.49 2.80
CA LYS A 36 18.05 13.53 1.79
C LYS A 36 17.18 13.03 0.65
N HIS A 37 16.24 13.86 0.23
CA HIS A 37 15.26 13.51 -0.79
C HIS A 37 14.95 14.72 -1.67
N SER A 38 15.01 14.50 -2.98
CA SER A 38 14.74 15.54 -3.97
C SER A 38 14.22 14.91 -5.25
N LEU A 39 13.68 15.74 -6.14
CA LEU A 39 13.41 15.35 -7.52
C LEU A 39 14.59 15.77 -8.40
N ASN A 40 14.80 15.07 -9.52
CA ASN A 40 15.68 15.58 -10.58
C ASN A 40 15.11 16.86 -11.20
N ALA A 41 15.93 17.57 -11.99
CA ALA A 41 15.55 18.85 -12.61
C ALA A 41 14.23 18.77 -13.42
N SER A 42 13.99 17.65 -14.09
CA SER A 42 12.77 17.43 -14.89
C SER A 42 11.55 16.98 -14.08
N GLY A 43 11.73 16.50 -12.84
CA GLY A 43 10.64 15.93 -12.04
C GLY A 43 10.28 14.47 -12.37
N ASP A 44 11.12 13.78 -13.13
CA ASP A 44 10.89 12.42 -13.65
C ASP A 44 11.44 11.31 -12.76
N SER A 45 12.29 11.64 -11.79
CA SER A 45 12.92 10.67 -10.91
C SER A 45 13.03 11.22 -9.50
N LEU A 46 12.73 10.36 -8.52
CA LEU A 46 12.95 10.61 -7.11
C LEU A 46 14.37 10.20 -6.74
N LEU A 47 15.14 11.16 -6.24
CA LEU A 47 16.49 10.97 -5.75
C LEU A 47 16.44 10.81 -4.23
N LEU A 48 16.92 9.67 -3.74
CA LEU A 48 17.03 9.38 -2.33
C LEU A 48 18.48 9.10 -1.99
N GLU A 49 18.98 9.78 -0.95
CA GLU A 49 20.35 9.63 -0.47
C GLU A 49 20.34 9.64 1.06
N SER A 50 21.03 8.69 1.66
CA SER A 50 21.16 8.59 3.10
C SER A 50 22.58 8.21 3.50
N GLU A 51 22.96 8.52 4.73
CA GLU A 51 24.20 8.04 5.34
C GLU A 51 24.19 6.52 5.56
N PHE A 52 23.00 5.90 5.59
CA PHE A 52 22.80 4.47 5.78
C PHE A 52 22.08 3.84 4.59
N ASP A 53 22.10 2.51 4.53
CA ASP A 53 21.43 1.80 3.45
C ASP A 53 19.91 1.98 3.52
N ILE A 54 19.37 2.42 2.39
CA ILE A 54 17.94 2.46 2.14
C ILE A 54 17.57 1.04 1.76
N SER A 55 16.81 0.35 2.62
CA SER A 55 16.44 -1.06 2.49
C SER A 55 15.18 -1.29 1.63
N LYS A 56 14.25 -0.33 1.66
CA LYS A 56 12.97 -0.44 0.96
C LYS A 56 12.39 0.94 0.69
N VAL A 57 11.78 1.09 -0.48
CA VAL A 57 10.94 2.25 -0.81
C VAL A 57 9.59 1.75 -1.30
N ASN A 58 8.50 2.21 -0.68
CA ASN A 58 7.15 1.92 -1.12
C ASN A 58 6.46 3.21 -1.56
N ILE A 59 5.86 3.23 -2.74
CA ILE A 59 5.08 4.36 -3.24
C ILE A 59 3.67 3.86 -3.47
N TYR A 60 2.71 4.40 -2.75
CA TYR A 60 1.34 3.93 -2.82
C TYR A 60 0.29 5.02 -2.65
N ASN A 61 -0.90 4.73 -3.16
CA ASN A 61 -2.14 5.44 -2.87
C ASN A 61 -3.29 4.41 -2.85
N ASN A 62 -4.54 4.87 -2.89
CA ASN A 62 -5.70 3.98 -2.82
C ASN A 62 -5.84 3.02 -4.02
N SER A 63 -5.19 3.30 -5.15
CA SER A 63 -5.40 2.62 -6.44
C SER A 63 -4.12 2.10 -7.08
N PHE A 64 -2.96 2.33 -6.46
CA PHE A 64 -1.65 1.97 -7.00
C PHE A 64 -0.68 1.74 -5.85
N GLU A 65 0.13 0.69 -5.95
CA GLU A 65 1.22 0.40 -5.04
C GLU A 65 2.43 -0.09 -5.84
N LYS A 66 3.61 0.40 -5.50
CA LYS A 66 4.86 -0.06 -6.06
C LYS A 66 5.96 -0.05 -5.02
N THR A 67 6.53 -1.22 -4.79
CA THR A 67 7.66 -1.43 -3.89
C THR A 67 8.97 -1.59 -4.67
N PHE A 68 10.02 -0.95 -4.18
CA PHE A 68 11.40 -1.10 -4.61
C PHE A 68 12.19 -1.62 -3.42
N ILE A 69 12.76 -2.82 -3.55
CA ILE A 69 13.73 -3.34 -2.58
C ILE A 69 15.10 -2.87 -3.07
N VAL A 70 15.79 -2.14 -2.20
CA VAL A 70 17.02 -1.43 -2.50
C VAL A 70 17.95 -1.72 -1.34
N GLU A 71 19.23 -1.94 -1.55
CA GLU A 71 20.21 -2.13 -0.48
C GLU A 71 21.40 -1.22 -0.76
N LYS A 72 21.10 0.08 -0.88
CA LYS A 72 22.06 1.11 -1.29
C LYS A 72 21.80 2.41 -0.55
N GLN A 73 22.86 3.15 -0.28
CA GLN A 73 22.81 4.49 0.34
C GLN A 73 22.21 5.55 -0.58
N LYS A 74 22.37 5.39 -1.90
CA LYS A 74 21.90 6.33 -2.92
C LYS A 74 21.13 5.59 -4.01
N ILE A 75 19.93 6.06 -4.31
CA ILE A 75 19.10 5.52 -5.39
C ILE A 75 18.36 6.63 -6.15
N LYS A 76 18.23 6.40 -7.45
CA LYS A 76 17.33 7.12 -8.35
C LYS A 76 16.15 6.22 -8.71
N ILE A 77 14.94 6.61 -8.30
CA ILE A 77 13.70 5.88 -8.60
C ILE A 77 13.00 6.57 -9.77
N PRO A 78 12.83 5.90 -10.93
CA PRO A 78 12.10 6.47 -12.05
C PRO A 78 10.60 6.53 -11.76
N LEU A 79 9.97 7.66 -12.06
CA LEU A 79 8.55 7.91 -11.80
C LEU A 79 7.65 7.66 -13.03
N ALA A 80 8.22 7.26 -14.18
CA ALA A 80 7.48 7.10 -15.43
C ALA A 80 6.29 6.13 -15.34
N LYS A 81 6.48 4.97 -14.69
CA LYS A 81 5.44 3.96 -14.49
C LYS A 81 4.47 4.29 -13.35
N ILE A 82 4.53 5.48 -12.76
CA ILE A 82 3.66 5.92 -11.66
C ILE A 82 2.62 6.90 -12.23
N PRO A 83 1.31 6.60 -12.06
CA PRO A 83 0.24 7.42 -12.62
C PRO A 83 0.16 8.79 -11.92
N ASN A 84 -0.71 9.65 -12.44
CA ASN A 84 -0.94 10.96 -11.86
C ASN A 84 -1.70 10.85 -10.54
N GLY A 85 -1.42 11.75 -9.61
CA GLY A 85 -2.09 11.79 -8.31
C GLY A 85 -1.15 12.04 -7.14
N ARG A 86 -1.71 11.89 -5.95
CA ARG A 86 -1.01 12.04 -4.67
C ARG A 86 -0.65 10.67 -4.12
N PHE A 87 0.62 10.49 -3.77
CA PHE A 87 1.17 9.25 -3.26
C PHE A 87 1.85 9.47 -1.93
N VAL A 88 1.75 8.47 -1.07
CA VAL A 88 2.56 8.33 0.13
C VAL A 88 3.79 7.52 -0.26
N THR A 89 4.97 8.08 0.01
CA THR A 89 6.23 7.40 -0.21
C THR A 89 6.84 7.06 1.14
N GLU A 90 6.96 5.78 1.42
CA GLU A 90 7.62 5.23 2.60
C GLU A 90 9.03 4.80 2.26
N VAL A 91 10.01 5.32 2.98
CA VAL A 91 11.42 4.98 2.81
C VAL A 91 11.92 4.36 4.11
N LYS A 92 12.38 3.11 4.04
CA LYS A 92 12.94 2.39 5.19
C LYS A 92 14.46 2.52 5.17
N VAL A 93 14.99 3.29 6.11
CA VAL A 93 16.43 3.47 6.34
C VAL A 93 16.75 2.87 7.70
N GLN A 94 17.56 1.80 7.74
CA GLN A 94 17.77 1.00 8.95
C GLN A 94 16.43 0.59 9.62
N ASP A 95 16.23 0.97 10.89
CA ASP A 95 15.01 0.75 11.68
C ASP A 95 14.03 1.93 11.64
N LYS A 96 14.30 2.96 10.82
CA LYS A 96 13.45 4.14 10.66
C LYS A 96 12.58 4.01 9.41
N LEU A 97 11.30 4.30 9.56
CA LEU A 97 10.36 4.46 8.45
C LEU A 97 10.07 5.95 8.27
N ILE A 98 10.51 6.51 7.14
CA ILE A 98 10.40 7.93 6.82
C ILE A 98 9.32 8.09 5.75
N ILE A 99 8.33 8.95 6.03
CA ILE A 99 7.19 9.19 5.15
C ILE A 99 7.38 10.50 4.41
N LEU A 100 7.13 10.48 3.11
CA LEU A 100 7.16 11.60 2.18
C LEU A 100 5.84 11.65 1.40
N THR A 101 5.49 12.81 0.84
CA THR A 101 4.35 12.92 -0.08
C THR A 101 4.85 13.29 -1.47
N LEU A 102 4.57 12.43 -2.44
CA LEU A 102 4.87 12.65 -3.85
C LEU A 102 3.59 13.06 -4.59
N LEU A 103 3.65 14.17 -5.32
CA LEU A 103 2.57 14.68 -6.16
C LEU A 103 2.98 14.52 -7.63
N ARG A 104 2.17 13.81 -8.41
CA ARG A 104 2.34 13.59 -9.85
C ARG A 104 1.27 14.38 -10.58
N HIS A 105 1.67 15.39 -11.34
CA HIS A 105 0.74 16.29 -12.03
C HIS A 105 0.45 15.81 -13.46
N LYS A 106 1.41 15.13 -14.09
CA LYS A 106 1.30 14.70 -15.47
C LYS A 106 2.06 13.39 -15.71
N ALA A 107 1.53 12.62 -16.65
CA ALA A 107 2.05 11.31 -16.99
C ALA A 107 3.24 11.51 -17.92
N LEU A 108 4.35 10.84 -17.63
CA LEU A 108 5.55 10.94 -18.45
C LEU A 108 5.34 10.06 -19.67
N ASN A 109 5.52 10.63 -20.86
CA ASN A 109 5.52 9.86 -22.09
C ASN A 109 6.73 8.92 -22.05
N THR A 110 6.47 7.61 -21.97
CA THR A 110 7.50 6.57 -22.00
C THR A 110 8.15 6.59 -23.38
N VAL A 111 9.45 6.90 -23.46
CA VAL A 111 10.26 6.42 -24.59
C VAL A 111 10.57 4.97 -24.27
N GLU A 112 10.05 4.07 -25.10
CA GLU A 112 10.28 2.64 -25.02
C GLU A 112 11.76 2.35 -25.33
N ASP A 113 12.55 2.13 -24.28
CA ASP A 113 13.79 1.38 -24.43
C ASP A 113 13.45 -0.11 -24.40
N THR A 114 13.51 -0.71 -25.58
CA THR A 114 13.40 -2.13 -25.89
C THR A 114 14.36 -2.97 -25.04
N ILE A 115 13.83 -3.75 -24.10
CA ILE A 115 14.44 -5.00 -23.63
C ILE A 115 13.32 -6.04 -23.47
N VAL A 116 13.56 -7.19 -24.09
CA VAL A 116 12.70 -8.36 -24.28
C VAL A 116 12.20 -8.92 -22.95
N ASP A 117 10.89 -8.95 -22.75
CA ASP A 117 10.21 -9.80 -21.77
C ASP A 117 9.41 -10.85 -22.54
N THR A 118 9.83 -12.11 -22.41
CA THR A 118 9.10 -13.28 -22.92
C THR A 118 7.83 -13.46 -22.11
N GLU A 119 6.69 -13.32 -22.79
CA GLU A 119 5.37 -13.65 -22.30
C GLU A 119 5.30 -15.14 -21.95
N ILE A 120 5.07 -15.47 -20.68
CA ILE A 120 4.56 -16.79 -20.29
C ILE A 120 3.10 -16.59 -19.96
N GLU A 121 2.25 -17.00 -20.89
CA GLU A 121 0.82 -17.22 -20.68
C GLU A 121 0.63 -18.47 -19.80
N GLU A 122 0.25 -18.28 -18.54
CA GLU A 122 -0.29 -19.38 -17.73
C GLU A 122 -1.77 -19.59 -18.07
N GLN A 123 -2.00 -20.48 -19.03
CA GLN A 123 -3.30 -21.05 -19.33
C GLN A 123 -3.63 -22.13 -18.30
N SER A 124 -4.64 -21.88 -17.48
CA SER A 124 -5.18 -22.81 -16.50
C SER A 124 -5.92 -23.96 -17.19
N THR A 125 -5.26 -25.10 -17.37
CA THR A 125 -5.91 -26.37 -17.70
C THR A 125 -6.15 -27.17 -16.42
N ILE A 126 -7.42 -27.34 -16.08
CA ILE A 126 -7.91 -28.14 -14.97
C ILE A 126 -7.56 -29.61 -15.25
N ASN A 127 -6.73 -30.23 -14.41
CA ASN A 127 -6.63 -31.68 -14.30
C ASN A 127 -6.84 -32.09 -12.83
N GLU A 128 -7.97 -32.73 -12.64
CA GLU A 128 -8.41 -33.51 -11.50
C GLU A 128 -7.36 -34.60 -11.18
N LEU A 129 -6.83 -34.58 -9.95
CA LEU A 129 -6.14 -35.72 -9.36
C LEU A 129 -6.66 -35.90 -7.94
N THR A 130 -7.65 -36.79 -7.85
CA THR A 130 -8.09 -37.48 -6.65
C THR A 130 -6.91 -38.17 -5.97
N LEU A 131 -6.67 -37.84 -4.69
CA LEU A 131 -5.99 -38.72 -3.75
C LEU A 131 -6.96 -39.03 -2.62
N THR A 132 -7.63 -40.17 -2.75
CA THR A 132 -8.24 -40.88 -1.64
C THR A 132 -7.15 -41.32 -0.67
N ASN A 133 -7.24 -40.91 0.59
CA ASN A 133 -6.69 -41.65 1.70
C ASN A 133 -7.71 -41.62 2.83
N GLU A 134 -8.43 -42.73 2.94
CA GLU A 134 -9.21 -43.11 4.10
C GLU A 134 -8.23 -43.45 5.23
N ALA A 135 -8.30 -42.71 6.33
CA ALA A 135 -7.84 -43.19 7.63
C ALA A 135 -8.69 -42.54 8.73
N GLU A 136 -9.34 -43.43 9.46
CA GLU A 136 -10.41 -43.22 10.43
C GLU A 136 -10.05 -42.33 11.63
N GLY A 137 -11.08 -41.69 12.17
CA GLY A 137 -11.29 -41.72 13.63
C GLY A 137 -10.79 -40.53 14.45
N LYS A 138 -11.52 -39.41 14.41
CA LYS A 138 -11.96 -38.63 15.60
C LYS A 138 -12.84 -37.46 15.17
N THR A 139 -14.15 -37.65 15.28
CA THR A 139 -15.14 -36.58 15.19
C THR A 139 -15.14 -35.76 16.47
N LEU A 140 -14.92 -34.45 16.32
CA LEU A 140 -15.33 -33.42 17.29
C LEU A 140 -16.39 -32.56 16.59
N PRO A 141 -17.49 -32.20 17.27
CA PRO A 141 -18.69 -31.69 16.63
C PRO A 141 -18.46 -30.30 16.05
N ILE A 142 -18.53 -30.19 14.71
CA ILE A 142 -18.59 -28.92 13.99
C ILE A 142 -19.94 -28.28 14.35
N THR A 143 -19.90 -27.22 15.15
CA THR A 143 -21.06 -26.39 15.44
C THR A 143 -21.33 -25.51 14.23
N ASP A 144 -22.51 -25.69 13.62
CA ASP A 144 -23.21 -24.85 12.66
C ASP A 144 -22.42 -23.68 12.04
N ILE A 145 -21.75 -23.95 10.92
CA ILE A 145 -21.35 -22.90 9.98
C ILE A 145 -22.47 -22.78 8.96
N LYS A 146 -23.24 -21.69 9.02
CA LYS A 146 -24.12 -21.30 7.92
C LYS A 146 -23.26 -21.10 6.68
N GLU A 147 -23.34 -22.03 5.73
CA GLU A 147 -22.72 -21.92 4.42
C GLU A 147 -23.22 -20.65 3.72
N GLN A 148 -22.36 -19.64 3.67
CA GLN A 148 -22.54 -18.50 2.79
C GLN A 148 -21.96 -18.85 1.40
N PRO A 149 -22.53 -18.27 0.32
CA PRO A 149 -22.18 -18.63 -1.05
C PRO A 149 -20.68 -18.50 -1.27
N VAL A 150 -20.08 -19.53 -1.90
CA VAL A 150 -18.65 -19.60 -2.23
C VAL A 150 -18.32 -18.50 -3.24
N ARG A 151 -18.11 -17.28 -2.74
CA ARG A 151 -17.60 -16.15 -3.50
C ARG A 151 -16.08 -16.20 -3.43
N ASN A 152 -15.41 -15.96 -4.55
CA ASN A 152 -13.95 -15.98 -4.61
C ASN A 152 -13.37 -14.80 -3.80
N VAL A 153 -12.90 -15.06 -2.58
CA VAL A 153 -12.33 -14.04 -1.70
C VAL A 153 -10.87 -13.82 -2.05
N ARG A 154 -10.58 -12.67 -2.67
CA ARG A 154 -9.20 -12.28 -3.00
C ARG A 154 -8.55 -11.43 -1.91
N PHE A 155 -9.35 -10.61 -1.23
CA PHE A 155 -8.85 -9.61 -0.31
C PHE A 155 -9.58 -9.65 1.03
N TYR A 156 -8.89 -9.16 2.05
CA TYR A 156 -9.38 -9.10 3.41
C TYR A 156 -9.25 -7.68 3.95
N TRP A 157 -10.30 -7.22 4.60
CA TRP A 157 -10.27 -5.99 5.35
C TRP A 157 -9.82 -6.28 6.78
N ILE A 158 -8.70 -5.69 7.18
CA ILE A 158 -8.02 -5.97 8.44
C ILE A 158 -8.12 -4.75 9.34
N VAL A 159 -8.62 -4.94 10.56
CA VAL A 159 -8.69 -3.92 11.60
C VAL A 159 -7.94 -4.42 12.83
N LYS A 160 -6.87 -3.72 13.19
CA LYS A 160 -6.08 -3.98 14.40
C LYS A 160 -6.28 -2.86 15.40
N HIS A 161 -6.74 -3.21 16.59
CA HIS A 161 -6.83 -2.31 17.74
C HIS A 161 -5.70 -2.64 18.72
N ILE A 162 -4.84 -1.67 19.01
CA ILE A 162 -3.69 -1.85 19.90
C ILE A 162 -3.94 -1.05 21.17
N ASN A 163 -4.00 -1.75 22.30
CA ASN A 163 -4.28 -1.18 23.61
C ASN A 163 -3.01 -1.17 24.47
N LYS A 164 -2.54 0.02 24.83
CA LYS A 164 -1.30 0.24 25.59
C LYS A 164 -1.54 0.69 27.05
N GLY A 165 -2.73 0.41 27.59
CA GLY A 165 -3.14 0.83 28.94
C GLY A 165 -3.61 2.28 28.99
N HIS A 166 -2.71 3.25 28.75
CA HIS A 166 -3.04 4.69 28.79
C HIS A 166 -3.38 5.28 27.41
N SER A 167 -3.28 4.49 26.34
CA SER A 167 -3.62 4.91 24.99
C SER A 167 -4.06 3.72 24.15
N SER A 168 -4.84 3.98 23.12
CA SER A 168 -5.20 3.00 22.10
C SER A 168 -4.89 3.54 20.71
N SER A 169 -4.70 2.63 19.75
CA SER A 169 -4.55 3.00 18.34
C SER A 169 -5.24 1.99 17.45
N LYS A 170 -5.96 2.49 16.45
CA LYS A 170 -6.65 1.68 15.45
C LYS A 170 -5.91 1.78 14.11
N LYS A 171 -5.52 0.64 13.55
CA LYS A 171 -4.94 0.55 12.21
C LYS A 171 -5.83 -0.30 11.33
N MET A 172 -6.05 0.16 10.10
CA MET A 172 -6.92 -0.52 9.15
C MET A 172 -6.22 -0.64 7.80
N ARG A 173 -6.30 -1.80 7.15
CA ARG A 173 -5.71 -2.04 5.83
C ARG A 173 -6.42 -3.14 5.07
N ILE A 174 -6.29 -3.12 3.75
CA ILE A 174 -6.56 -4.28 2.91
C ILE A 174 -5.31 -5.17 2.92
N GLY A 175 -5.50 -6.49 2.82
CA GLY A 175 -4.41 -7.42 2.62
C GLY A 175 -4.87 -8.75 2.02
N ASP A 176 -3.90 -9.52 1.55
CA ASP A 176 -4.12 -10.84 0.96
C ASP A 176 -4.14 -11.93 2.04
N LYS A 177 -4.51 -13.15 1.65
CA LYS A 177 -4.62 -14.29 2.56
C LYS A 177 -3.32 -14.57 3.32
N GLU A 178 -2.17 -14.51 2.66
CA GLU A 178 -0.86 -14.73 3.32
C GLU A 178 -0.56 -13.69 4.41
N VAL A 179 -0.97 -12.44 4.18
CA VAL A 179 -0.81 -11.35 5.15
C VAL A 179 -1.73 -11.58 6.34
N VAL A 180 -2.96 -12.00 6.09
CA VAL A 180 -3.94 -12.36 7.13
C VAL A 180 -3.44 -13.51 7.99
N ASP A 181 -3.00 -14.61 7.37
CA ASP A 181 -2.52 -15.80 8.07
C ASP A 181 -1.34 -15.45 9.00
N ARG A 182 -0.38 -14.65 8.50
CA ARG A 182 0.74 -14.14 9.28
C ARG A 182 0.29 -13.24 10.43
N MET A 183 -0.69 -12.37 10.20
CA MET A 183 -1.23 -11.49 11.23
C MET A 183 -1.98 -12.24 12.32
N ILE A 184 -2.76 -13.26 11.97
CA ILE A 184 -3.44 -14.13 12.92
C ILE A 184 -2.41 -14.88 13.77
N ALA A 185 -1.38 -15.46 13.14
CA ALA A 185 -0.32 -16.15 13.85
C ALA A 185 0.42 -15.22 14.83
N GLN A 186 0.80 -14.02 14.38
CA GLN A 186 1.43 -13.02 15.24
C GLN A 186 0.51 -12.57 16.37
N HIS A 187 -0.77 -12.33 16.08
CA HIS A 187 -1.75 -11.89 17.07
C HIS A 187 -1.96 -12.94 18.17
N LYS A 188 -2.02 -14.23 17.82
CA LYS A 188 -2.07 -15.34 18.79
C LYS A 188 -0.87 -15.36 19.74
N ILE A 189 0.31 -14.97 19.26
CA ILE A 189 1.53 -14.83 20.09
C ILE A 189 1.42 -13.58 20.97
N ASP A 190 1.01 -12.44 20.38
CA ASP A 190 0.86 -11.16 21.08
C ASP A 190 -0.13 -11.27 22.26
N LEU A 191 -1.22 -12.02 22.11
CA LEU A 191 -2.22 -12.24 23.16
C LEU A 191 -1.65 -12.89 24.43
N LYS A 192 -0.59 -13.68 24.30
CA LYS A 192 0.08 -14.32 25.45
C LYS A 192 0.97 -13.35 26.22
N SER A 193 1.31 -12.20 25.62
CA SER A 193 2.17 -11.20 26.23
C SER A 193 1.39 -10.23 27.12
N LYS A 194 2.04 -9.71 28.18
CA LYS A 194 1.43 -8.70 29.06
C LYS A 194 1.01 -7.42 28.32
N ALA A 195 1.76 -7.05 27.27
CA ALA A 195 1.51 -5.86 26.47
C ALA A 195 0.43 -6.08 25.40
N GLY A 196 0.29 -7.29 24.87
CA GLY A 196 -0.59 -7.61 23.75
C GLY A 196 -1.90 -8.30 24.11
N LYS A 197 -2.08 -8.76 25.35
CA LYS A 197 -3.30 -9.46 25.82
C LYS A 197 -4.63 -8.71 25.62
N HIS A 198 -4.57 -7.39 25.47
CA HIS A 198 -5.76 -6.57 25.23
C HIS A 198 -5.85 -6.06 23.77
N ASN A 199 -4.98 -6.54 22.87
CA ASN A 199 -5.05 -6.13 21.47
C ASN A 199 -6.13 -6.93 20.75
N GLU A 200 -6.91 -6.25 19.92
CA GLU A 200 -7.97 -6.87 19.13
C GLU A 200 -7.58 -6.90 17.65
N LEU A 201 -7.95 -7.97 16.98
CA LEU A 201 -7.81 -8.12 15.54
C LEU A 201 -9.14 -8.65 14.99
N THR A 202 -9.72 -7.88 14.07
CA THR A 202 -10.93 -8.27 13.34
C THR A 202 -10.65 -8.21 11.84
N ILE A 203 -11.07 -9.24 11.13
CA ILE A 203 -10.80 -9.43 9.71
C ILE A 203 -12.11 -9.81 9.03
N TRP A 204 -12.42 -9.15 7.92
CA TRP A 204 -13.57 -9.44 7.07
C TRP A 204 -13.11 -9.86 5.68
N GLU A 205 -13.85 -10.76 5.07
CA GLU A 205 -13.65 -11.13 3.67
C GLU A 205 -14.26 -10.05 2.78
N VAL A 206 -13.52 -9.57 1.79
CA VAL A 206 -13.99 -8.55 0.86
C VAL A 206 -14.11 -9.17 -0.52
N TYR A 207 -15.31 -9.10 -1.09
CA TYR A 207 -15.60 -9.63 -2.42
C TYR A 207 -15.29 -8.59 -3.51
N ASP A 208 -15.66 -7.33 -3.27
CA ASP A 208 -15.35 -6.20 -4.14
C ASP A 208 -14.71 -5.07 -3.32
N THR A 209 -13.43 -4.82 -3.55
CA THR A 209 -12.66 -3.79 -2.81
C THR A 209 -13.09 -2.37 -3.15
N THR A 210 -13.54 -2.12 -4.39
CA THR A 210 -13.94 -0.79 -4.86
C THR A 210 -15.27 -0.40 -4.25
N GLU A 211 -16.25 -1.30 -4.34
CA GLU A 211 -17.55 -1.10 -3.70
C GLU A 211 -17.42 -1.03 -2.19
N PHE A 212 -16.63 -1.91 -1.58
CA PHE A 212 -16.40 -1.90 -0.14
C PHE A 212 -15.81 -0.58 0.36
N MET A 213 -14.80 -0.03 -0.33
CA MET A 213 -14.17 1.23 0.07
C MET A 213 -15.12 2.42 -0.07
N ARG A 214 -15.99 2.42 -1.09
CA ARG A 214 -17.06 3.42 -1.25
C ARG A 214 -18.11 3.28 -0.15
N PHE A 215 -18.57 2.05 0.10
CA PHE A 215 -19.55 1.73 1.13
C PHE A 215 -19.06 2.16 2.52
N LYS A 216 -17.83 1.82 2.88
CA LYS A 216 -17.20 2.21 4.15
C LYS A 216 -17.05 3.72 4.32
N ARG A 217 -16.87 4.46 3.22
CA ARG A 217 -16.79 5.94 3.28
C ARG A 217 -18.15 6.56 3.60
N GLN A 218 -19.22 5.97 3.08
CA GLN A 218 -20.60 6.41 3.32
C GLN A 218 -21.13 5.91 4.67
N ASN A 219 -20.66 4.75 5.12
CA ASN A 219 -21.09 4.08 6.35
C ASN A 219 -19.89 3.89 7.28
N PRO A 220 -19.61 4.87 8.16
CA PRO A 220 -18.52 4.76 9.14
C PRO A 220 -18.67 3.54 10.07
N ASP A 221 -19.91 3.11 10.32
CA ASP A 221 -20.27 1.94 11.13
C ASP A 221 -20.55 0.68 10.30
N TYR A 222 -19.76 0.47 9.25
CA TYR A 222 -19.89 -0.69 8.36
C TYR A 222 -19.85 -2.03 9.10
N ALA A 223 -19.22 -2.10 10.28
CA ALA A 223 -19.09 -3.33 11.07
C ALA A 223 -20.44 -3.86 11.61
N ASN A 224 -21.46 -3.02 11.72
CA ASN A 224 -22.80 -3.40 12.19
C ASN A 224 -23.81 -3.61 11.04
N SER A 225 -23.34 -3.64 9.79
CA SER A 225 -24.21 -3.85 8.62
C SER A 225 -24.76 -5.27 8.62
N GLN A 226 -26.07 -5.43 8.43
CA GLN A 226 -26.72 -6.76 8.48
C GLN A 226 -26.43 -7.58 7.22
N GLU A 227 -26.52 -6.97 6.04
CA GLU A 227 -26.25 -7.64 4.76
C GLU A 227 -25.62 -6.65 3.77
N THR A 228 -24.54 -7.07 3.10
CA THR A 228 -23.96 -6.30 2.00
C THR A 228 -23.45 -7.25 0.91
N ASN A 229 -23.41 -6.76 -0.33
CA ASN A 229 -22.91 -7.54 -1.46
C ASN A 229 -21.40 -7.48 -1.62
N CYS A 230 -20.73 -6.50 -1.01
CA CYS A 230 -19.32 -6.19 -1.27
C CYS A 230 -18.35 -6.80 -0.26
N PHE A 231 -18.80 -7.20 0.94
CA PHE A 231 -17.98 -7.89 1.93
C PHE A 231 -18.84 -8.82 2.81
N ASN A 232 -18.20 -9.80 3.45
CA ASN A 232 -18.85 -10.65 4.41
C ASN A 232 -19.12 -9.87 5.70
N THR A 233 -20.38 -9.76 6.13
CA THR A 233 -20.73 -9.08 7.38
C THR A 233 -20.27 -9.86 8.61
N VAL A 234 -20.13 -11.18 8.48
CA VAL A 234 -19.51 -12.03 9.50
C VAL A 234 -17.99 -11.96 9.33
N PRO A 235 -17.24 -11.54 10.36
CA PRO A 235 -15.79 -11.47 10.27
C PRO A 235 -15.20 -12.88 10.13
N PHE A 236 -14.27 -13.03 9.18
CA PHE A 236 -13.43 -14.21 9.02
C PHE A 236 -12.64 -14.55 10.28
N TYR A 237 -12.17 -13.52 10.99
CA TYR A 237 -11.46 -13.67 12.25
C TYR A 237 -11.84 -12.54 13.19
N LYS A 238 -12.12 -12.88 14.45
CA LYS A 238 -12.36 -11.93 15.53
C LYS A 238 -11.75 -12.49 16.82
N SER A 239 -10.91 -11.69 17.46
CA SER A 239 -10.32 -11.99 18.77
C SER A 239 -11.10 -11.39 19.93
#